data_AF-A0A965A1M7-F1
#
_entry.id   AF-A0A965A1M7-F1
#
_cell.length_a   1.000
_cell.length_b   1.000
_cell.length_c   1.000
_cell.angle_alpha   90.00
_cell.angle_beta   90.00
_cell.angle_gamma   90.00
#
_symmetry.space_group_name_H-M   'P 1'
#
loop_
_entity.id
_entity.type
_entity.pdbx_description
1 polymer ?
#
loop_
_entity_poly.entity_id
_entity_poly.type
_entity_poly.pdbx_seq_one_letter_code
_entity_poly.pdbx_strand_id
1 'polypeptide(L)'
;RKVLDKAKKSAKTAQDQIQFDAQCHEIVWDAAGNRFLTDTLDVLYAQSDRLWHMYLSDVADMGHALDEHDEILDALESGDSELVYKLSAAHVRSFDAQVRDAVRKRLELTAS
;
A
#
# COMPACT_ATOMS: atom_id res chain seq x y z
N ARG A 1 -8.72 4.23 12.14
CA ARG A 1 -8.06 3.27 13.06
C ARG A 1 -8.61 1.82 13.04
N LYS A 2 -9.94 1.55 13.02
CA LYS A 2 -10.51 0.18 13.06
C LYS A 2 -9.88 -0.85 12.11
N VAL A 3 -9.60 -0.47 10.85
CA VAL A 3 -8.98 -1.36 9.84
C VAL A 3 -7.58 -1.78 10.27
N LEU A 4 -6.73 -0.81 10.64
CA LEU A 4 -5.36 -1.05 11.12
C LEU A 4 -5.33 -1.88 12.41
N ASP A 5 -6.23 -1.62 13.36
CA ASP A 5 -6.34 -2.41 14.59
C ASP A 5 -6.70 -3.88 14.31
N LYS A 6 -7.51 -4.13 13.28
CA LYS A 6 -7.85 -5.47 12.81
C LYS A 6 -6.64 -6.09 12.10
N ALA A 7 -5.98 -5.35 11.22
CA ALA A 7 -4.80 -5.79 10.50
C ALA A 7 -3.70 -6.29 11.45
N LYS A 8 -3.39 -5.54 12.52
CA LYS A 8 -2.44 -5.95 13.58
C LYS A 8 -2.75 -7.31 14.22
N LYS A 9 -4.02 -7.68 14.29
CA LYS A 9 -4.46 -8.94 14.92
C LYS A 9 -4.51 -10.08 13.91
N SER A 10 -5.01 -9.82 12.71
CA SER A 10 -5.40 -10.87 11.76
C SER A 10 -4.58 -10.94 10.48
N ALA A 11 -3.75 -9.95 10.15
CA ALA A 11 -2.91 -10.01 8.95
C ALA A 11 -1.75 -11.00 9.17
N LYS A 12 -1.91 -12.25 8.73
CA LYS A 12 -0.94 -13.33 8.92
C LYS A 12 -0.20 -13.69 7.65
N THR A 13 -0.77 -13.33 6.50
CA THR A 13 -0.23 -13.59 5.18
C THR A 13 -0.03 -12.28 4.42
N ALA A 14 0.83 -12.31 3.40
CA ALA A 14 0.98 -11.17 2.49
C ALA A 14 -0.35 -10.80 1.80
N GLN A 15 -1.21 -11.78 1.53
CA GLN A 15 -2.56 -11.55 0.99
C GLN A 15 -3.44 -10.77 1.97
N ASP A 16 -3.40 -11.11 3.26
CA ASP A 16 -4.13 -10.34 4.28
C ASP A 16 -3.59 -8.91 4.35
N GLN A 17 -2.26 -8.74 4.32
CA GLN A 17 -1.62 -7.44 4.39
C GLN A 17 -2.01 -6.54 3.20
N ILE A 18 -2.03 -7.08 1.98
CA ILE A 18 -2.51 -6.38 0.78
C ILE A 18 -3.99 -6.01 0.90
N GLN A 19 -4.82 -6.91 1.43
CA GLN A 19 -6.24 -6.63 1.62
C GLN A 19 -6.46 -5.46 2.60
N PHE A 20 -5.69 -5.40 3.69
CA PHE A 20 -5.78 -4.30 4.66
C PHE A 20 -5.19 -2.99 4.13
N ASP A 21 -4.12 -3.05 3.34
CA ASP A 21 -3.60 -1.90 2.60
C ASP A 21 -4.66 -1.29 1.68
N ALA A 22 -5.34 -2.12 0.87
CA ALA A 22 -6.42 -1.69 -0.01
C ALA A 22 -7.54 -0.96 0.74
N GLN A 23 -7.97 -1.52 1.87
CA GLN A 23 -9.00 -0.91 2.71
C GLN A 23 -8.59 0.47 3.25
N CYS A 24 -7.31 0.66 3.58
CA CYS A 24 -6.81 1.97 4.00
C CYS A 24 -6.86 2.99 2.86
N HIS A 25 -6.42 2.61 1.66
CA HIS A 25 -6.52 3.44 0.45
C HIS A 25 -7.96 3.87 0.16
N GLU A 26 -8.89 2.90 0.10
CA GLU A 26 -10.32 3.16 -0.14
C GLU A 26 -10.92 4.16 0.85
N ILE A 27 -10.59 4.04 2.14
CA ILE A 27 -11.07 4.95 3.18
C ILE A 27 -10.55 6.37 2.95
N VAL A 28 -9.28 6.54 2.59
CA VAL A 28 -8.69 7.86 2.33
C VAL A 28 -9.32 8.49 1.09
N TRP A 29 -9.55 7.72 0.03
CA TRP A 29 -10.14 8.22 -1.22
C TRP A 29 -11.61 8.62 -1.05
N ASP A 30 -12.40 7.83 -0.32
CA ASP A 30 -13.78 8.16 0.00
C ASP A 30 -13.85 9.43 0.85
N ALA A 31 -12.98 9.56 1.85
CA ALA A 31 -12.90 10.75 2.71
C ALA A 31 -12.50 12.02 1.94
N ALA A 32 -11.76 11.90 0.83
CA ALA A 32 -11.41 13.04 -0.03
C ALA A 32 -12.63 13.59 -0.81
N GLY A 33 -13.72 12.83 -0.92
CA GLY A 33 -15.00 13.30 -1.46
C GLY A 33 -14.99 13.68 -2.95
N ASN A 34 -13.99 13.23 -3.71
CA ASN A 34 -13.87 13.52 -5.13
C ASN A 34 -14.08 12.27 -5.99
N ARG A 35 -15.35 11.98 -6.31
CA ARG A 35 -15.74 10.80 -7.09
C ARG A 35 -14.95 10.58 -8.38
N PHE A 36 -14.55 11.64 -9.07
CA PHE A 36 -13.81 11.52 -10.33
C PHE A 36 -12.37 11.04 -10.12
N LEU A 37 -11.76 11.46 -9.01
CA LEU A 37 -10.45 10.95 -8.61
C LEU A 37 -10.56 9.53 -8.07
N THR A 38 -11.58 9.22 -7.26
CA THR A 38 -11.81 7.87 -6.72
C THR A 38 -11.90 6.83 -7.84
N ASP A 39 -12.74 7.06 -8.87
CA ASP A 39 -12.86 6.13 -10.01
C ASP A 39 -11.51 5.90 -10.73
N THR A 40 -10.68 6.94 -10.81
CA THR A 40 -9.34 6.85 -11.41
C THR A 40 -8.38 6.09 -10.51
N LEU A 41 -8.41 6.34 -9.21
CA LEU A 41 -7.57 5.71 -8.20
C LEU A 41 -7.87 4.21 -8.09
N ASP A 42 -9.14 3.81 -8.16
CA ASP A 42 -9.54 2.40 -8.19
C ASP A 42 -8.89 1.65 -9.36
N VAL A 43 -8.91 2.24 -10.56
CA VAL A 43 -8.30 1.64 -11.76
C VAL A 43 -6.78 1.55 -11.62
N LEU A 44 -6.13 2.59 -11.11
CA LEU A 44 -4.67 2.59 -10.90
C LEU A 44 -4.28 1.58 -9.81
N TYR A 45 -5.05 1.48 -8.74
CA TYR A 45 -4.78 0.55 -7.65
C TYR A 45 -4.97 -0.90 -8.08
N ALA A 46 -5.98 -1.22 -8.89
CA ALA A 46 -6.13 -2.56 -9.46
C ALA A 46 -4.90 -3.02 -10.27
N GLN A 47 -4.16 -2.09 -10.88
CA GLN A 47 -2.90 -2.39 -11.55
C GLN A 47 -1.79 -2.71 -10.53
N SER A 48 -1.69 -1.92 -9.46
CA SER A 48 -0.75 -2.14 -8.36
C SER A 48 -1.01 -3.46 -7.61
N ASP A 49 -2.28 -3.78 -7.32
CA ASP A 49 -2.70 -5.03 -6.69
C ASP A 49 -2.30 -6.25 -7.52
N ARG A 50 -2.46 -6.18 -8.84
CA ARG A 50 -2.01 -7.24 -9.74
C ARG A 50 -0.49 -7.44 -9.70
N LEU A 51 0.28 -6.37 -9.59
CA LEU A 51 1.74 -6.45 -9.46
C LEU A 51 2.11 -7.14 -8.14
N TRP A 52 1.46 -6.77 -7.03
CA TRP A 52 1.68 -7.43 -5.75
C TRP A 52 1.45 -8.94 -5.81
N HIS A 53 0.33 -9.36 -6.41
CA HIS A 53 0.03 -10.78 -6.58
C HIS A 53 1.03 -11.51 -7.49
N MET A 54 1.60 -10.84 -8.48
CA MET A 54 2.58 -11.44 -9.40
C MET A 54 3.95 -11.67 -8.74
N TYR A 55 4.33 -10.80 -7.81
CA TYR A 55 5.64 -10.80 -7.15
C TYR A 55 5.58 -11.22 -5.68
N LEU A 56 4.44 -11.74 -5.21
CA LEU A 56 4.20 -12.08 -3.81
C LEU A 56 5.26 -13.03 -3.22
N SER A 57 5.81 -13.96 -4.02
CA SER A 57 6.88 -14.87 -3.59
C SER A 57 8.23 -14.20 -3.38
N ASP A 58 8.41 -13.02 -3.97
CA ASP A 58 9.70 -12.34 -4.13
C ASP A 58 9.81 -11.08 -3.24
N VAL A 59 8.69 -10.66 -2.63
CA VAL A 59 8.61 -9.51 -1.73
C VAL A 59 8.83 -9.97 -0.29
N ALA A 60 9.81 -9.37 0.37
CA ALA A 60 10.37 -9.88 1.62
C ALA A 60 9.48 -9.68 2.86
N ASP A 61 8.57 -8.69 2.87
CA ASP A 61 7.59 -8.49 3.95
C ASP A 61 6.62 -7.36 3.55
N MET A 62 5.31 -7.59 3.61
CA MET A 62 4.29 -6.55 3.36
C MET A 62 3.82 -5.86 4.64
N GLY A 63 4.33 -6.25 5.80
CA GLY A 63 4.02 -5.61 7.08
C GLY A 63 4.40 -4.14 7.10
N HIS A 64 5.46 -3.76 6.39
CA HIS A 64 5.93 -2.37 6.32
C HIS A 64 4.87 -1.40 5.78
N ALA A 65 4.06 -1.82 4.81
CA ALA A 65 3.00 -0.98 4.25
C ALA A 65 1.92 -0.63 5.29
N LEU A 66 1.59 -1.57 6.20
CA LEU A 66 0.61 -1.32 7.26
C LEU A 66 1.14 -0.36 8.32
N ASP A 67 2.45 -0.42 8.62
CA ASP A 67 3.10 0.52 9.53
C ASP A 67 3.11 1.94 8.92
N GLU A 68 3.39 2.07 7.62
CA GLU A 68 3.30 3.35 6.90
C GLU A 68 1.87 3.94 6.98
N HIS A 69 0.83 3.11 6.91
CA HIS A 69 -0.56 3.57 7.06
C HIS A 69 -0.90 4.02 8.48
N ASP A 70 -0.29 3.47 9.53
CA ASP A 70 -0.42 4.01 10.89
C ASP A 70 0.16 5.43 10.96
N GLU A 71 1.34 5.67 10.36
CA GLU A 71 1.95 7.01 10.32
C GLU A 71 1.09 8.00 9.52
N ILE A 72 0.54 7.57 8.38
CA ILE A 72 -0.38 8.40 7.57
C ILE A 72 -1.64 8.73 8.37
N LEU A 73 -2.21 7.77 9.10
CA LEU A 73 -3.37 8.01 9.93
C LEU A 73 -3.07 9.01 11.05
N ASP A 74 -1.94 8.88 11.74
CA ASP A 74 -1.54 9.81 12.79
C ASP A 74 -1.38 11.23 12.21
N ALA A 75 -0.82 11.37 11.01
CA ALA A 75 -0.71 12.65 10.32
C ALA A 75 -2.09 13.22 9.93
N LEU A 76 -3.02 12.38 9.44
CA LEU A 76 -4.40 12.78 9.14
C LEU A 76 -5.14 13.25 10.40
N GLU A 77 -5.00 12.53 11.51
CA GLU A 77 -5.60 12.88 12.81
C GLU A 77 -5.03 14.20 13.36
N SER A 78 -3.78 14.53 13.04
CA SER A 78 -3.15 15.81 13.41
C SER A 78 -3.63 17.01 12.58
N GLY A 79 -4.15 16.76 11.37
CA GLY A 79 -4.52 17.80 10.40
C GLY A 79 -3.33 18.41 9.63
N ASP A 80 -2.12 17.88 9.77
CA ASP A 80 -0.94 18.34 9.02
C ASP A 80 -0.94 17.82 7.58
N SER A 81 -1.56 18.59 6.68
CA SER A 81 -1.66 18.24 5.26
C SER A 81 -0.32 18.02 4.54
N GLU A 82 0.74 18.72 4.96
CA GLU A 82 2.06 18.61 4.32
C GLU A 82 2.74 17.31 4.74
N LEU A 83 2.58 16.92 6.01
CA LEU A 83 3.04 15.63 6.50
C LEU A 83 2.28 14.48 5.84
N VAL A 84 0.95 14.57 5.75
CA VAL A 84 0.11 13.57 5.06
C VAL A 84 0.58 13.37 3.62
N TYR A 85 0.83 14.46 2.88
CA TYR A 85 1.38 14.39 1.52
C TYR A 85 2.72 13.65 1.47
N LYS A 86 3.67 14.03 2.35
CA LYS A 86 5.01 13.42 2.37
C LYS A 86 4.96 11.93 2.65
N LEU A 87 4.19 11.51 3.65
CA LEU A 87 4.05 10.11 4.05
C LEU A 87 3.33 9.30 2.98
N SER A 88 2.22 9.81 2.43
CA SER A 88 1.49 9.14 1.34
C SER A 88 2.36 8.95 0.10
N ALA A 89 3.16 9.96 -0.25
CA ALA A 89 4.08 9.86 -1.38
C ALA A 89 5.26 8.91 -1.08
N ALA A 90 5.71 8.82 0.18
CA ALA A 90 6.73 7.87 0.60
C ALA A 90 6.23 6.42 0.51
N HIS A 91 5.01 6.16 0.97
CA HIS A 91 4.34 4.86 0.87
C HIS A 91 4.29 4.34 -0.58
N VAL A 92 3.84 5.17 -1.53
CA VAL A 92 3.81 4.78 -2.96
C VAL A 92 5.22 4.52 -3.52
N ARG A 93 6.23 5.29 -3.10
CA ARG A 93 7.63 5.06 -3.53
C ARG A 93 8.23 3.80 -2.92
N SER A 94 7.86 3.47 -1.68
CA SER A 94 8.24 2.24 -0.99
C SER A 94 7.76 1.02 -1.78
N PHE A 95 6.50 1.04 -2.20
CA PHE A 95 5.93 0.04 -3.12
C PHE A 95 6.72 -0.09 -4.43
N ASP A 96 6.93 1.02 -5.16
CA ASP A 96 7.66 1.00 -6.44
C ASP A 96 9.07 0.40 -6.29
N ALA A 97 9.78 0.76 -5.22
CA ALA A 97 11.10 0.22 -4.94
C ALA A 97 11.08 -1.31 -4.71
N GLN A 98 10.10 -1.81 -3.95
CA GLN A 98 9.94 -3.24 -3.68
C GLN A 98 9.60 -4.02 -4.94
N VAL A 99 8.67 -3.52 -5.77
CA VAL A 99 8.34 -4.16 -7.06
C VAL A 99 9.54 -4.18 -8.00
N ARG A 100 10.28 -3.08 -8.12
CA ARG A 100 11.48 -3.02 -8.97
C ARG A 100 12.55 -4.02 -8.52
N ASP A 101 12.72 -4.18 -7.21
CA ASP A 101 13.68 -5.14 -6.67
C ASP A 101 13.25 -6.60 -6.95
N ALA A 102 11.97 -6.91 -6.75
CA ALA A 102 11.42 -8.22 -7.09
C ALA A 102 11.56 -8.56 -8.57
N VAL A 103 11.22 -7.59 -9.46
CA VAL A 103 11.40 -7.73 -10.92
C VAL A 103 12.86 -8.00 -11.26
N ARG A 104 13.79 -7.24 -10.68
CA ARG A 104 15.24 -7.41 -10.90
C ARG A 104 15.69 -8.82 -10.53
N LYS A 105 15.38 -9.28 -9.32
CA LYS A 105 15.75 -10.62 -8.82
C LYS A 105 15.26 -11.73 -9.75
N ARG A 106 14.01 -11.62 -10.23
CA ARG A 106 13.43 -12.63 -11.13
C ARG A 106 14.10 -12.66 -12.50
N LEU A 107 14.49 -11.50 -13.04
CA LEU A 107 15.23 -11.41 -14.30
C LEU A 107 16.63 -12.04 -14.17
N GLU A 108 17.32 -11.79 -13.06
CA GLU A 108 18.63 -12.40 -12.78
C GLU A 108 18.56 -13.92 -12.67
N LEU A 109 17.52 -14.45 -12.00
CA LEU A 109 17.28 -15.90 -11.91
C LEU A 109 16.95 -16.56 -13.25
N THR A 110 16.31 -15.84 -14.17
CA THR A 110 15.95 -16.36 -15.50
C THR A 110 17.13 -16.32 -16.47
N ALA A 111 18.12 -15.46 -16.21
CA ALA A 111 19.33 -15.30 -17.02
C ALA A 111 20.48 -16.24 -16.61
N SER A 112 20.37 -16.90 -15.46
CA SER A 112 21.32 -17.91 -14.94
C SER A 112 20.92 -19.34 -15.29
#